data_AF-O29206-F1
#
_entry.id   AF-O29206-F1
#
_cell.length_a   1.000
_cell.length_b   1.000
_cell.length_c   1.000
_cell.angle_alpha   90.00
_cell.angle_beta   90.00
_cell.angle_gamma   90.00
#
_symmetry.space_group_name_H-M   'P 1'
#
loop_
_entity.id
_entity.type
_entity.pdbx_description
1 polymer ?
#
loop_
_entity_poly.entity_id
_entity_poly.type
_entity_poly.pdbx_seq_one_letter_code
_entity_poly.pdbx_strand_id
1 'polypeptide(L)'
;MENPDSAFLLFRNAPRLPLATMHTPLCGDSHQPDFAFRKPARDALLRPWNGRNHRCGLQDGREICQGQLPAHQKSYWSDCAALPRLFRAYGGAVVRGFLIVGNKAFTQPFSLNDLPGAGRMDVLCRCTSQALFISHGIRRDVEVYLLLLGPPSPPKSILIKGDEVRRMSPDERNVAGHIKKALAVECGKSWKKVHSGVYVSRKGLEELIEELSEKYSIIYLKEDGVDISNAQLPPNPLFVIGDHEGLTEEQEKVVERYAALKLSLSPLSLLAEQCVVIAHHHLDRLQF
;
A
#
# COMPACT_ATOMS: atom_id res chain seq x y z
N MET A 1 17.66 -53.78 12.97
CA MET A 1 17.94 -52.49 13.63
C MET A 1 17.29 -51.42 12.77
N GLU A 2 15.99 -51.26 12.99
CA GLU A 2 15.08 -50.35 12.28
C GLU A 2 14.30 -49.59 13.37
N ASN A 3 14.11 -48.28 13.19
CA ASN A 3 13.30 -47.44 14.06
C ASN A 3 12.29 -46.65 13.18
N PRO A 4 10.97 -46.79 13.40
CA PRO A 4 9.89 -46.13 12.65
C PRO A 4 9.34 -44.89 13.39
N ASP A 5 8.50 -44.08 12.72
CA ASP A 5 7.36 -43.29 13.26
C ASP A 5 6.85 -42.31 12.17
N SER A 6 5.70 -42.52 11.51
CA SER A 6 4.31 -42.27 11.94
C SER A 6 4.08 -40.78 12.31
N ALA A 7 3.13 -40.01 11.74
CA ALA A 7 1.73 -40.32 11.55
C ALA A 7 1.02 -39.42 10.50
N PHE A 8 0.02 -40.04 9.87
CA PHE A 8 -1.08 -39.51 9.08
C PHE A 8 -2.03 -38.65 9.94
N LEU A 9 -2.54 -37.52 9.42
CA LEU A 9 -3.83 -36.94 9.86
C LEU A 9 -4.61 -36.37 8.66
N LEU A 10 -5.73 -37.03 8.38
CA LEU A 10 -6.79 -36.64 7.46
C LEU A 10 -7.66 -35.54 8.08
N PHE A 11 -8.00 -34.48 7.33
CA PHE A 11 -9.23 -33.72 7.55
C PHE A 11 -10.10 -33.69 6.29
N ARG A 12 -11.35 -34.07 6.52
CA ARG A 12 -12.44 -34.36 5.58
C ARG A 12 -13.24 -33.10 5.23
N ASN A 13 -13.91 -33.19 4.08
CA ASN A 13 -15.21 -32.60 3.71
C ASN A 13 -15.27 -31.12 3.30
N ALA A 14 -15.32 -30.90 1.99
CA ALA A 14 -16.09 -29.81 1.37
C ALA A 14 -17.06 -30.41 0.32
N PRO A 15 -18.33 -29.96 0.25
CA PRO A 15 -19.36 -30.53 -0.61
C PRO A 15 -19.20 -30.10 -2.08
N ARG A 16 -19.51 -31.02 -2.99
CA ARG A 16 -19.54 -30.82 -4.45
C ARG A 16 -20.80 -30.03 -4.85
N LEU A 17 -20.65 -28.96 -5.62
CA LEU A 17 -21.74 -28.33 -6.38
C LEU A 17 -21.93 -29.04 -7.74
N PRO A 18 -23.18 -29.19 -8.23
CA PRO A 18 -23.48 -29.98 -9.42
C PRO A 18 -23.20 -29.21 -10.73
N LEU A 19 -22.67 -29.94 -11.71
CA LEU A 19 -22.49 -29.54 -13.09
C LEU A 19 -23.86 -29.31 -13.78
N ALA A 20 -24.10 -28.08 -14.24
CA ALA A 20 -25.19 -27.79 -15.16
C ALA A 20 -24.74 -28.06 -16.61
N THR A 21 -25.52 -28.89 -17.27
CA THR A 21 -25.44 -29.37 -18.65
C THR A 21 -25.41 -28.25 -19.68
N MET A 22 -24.40 -28.23 -20.54
CA MET A 22 -24.39 -27.46 -21.78
C MET A 22 -25.03 -28.26 -22.92
N HIS A 23 -26.10 -27.72 -23.49
CA HIS A 23 -26.61 -28.10 -24.80
C HIS A 23 -26.07 -27.09 -25.84
N THR A 24 -25.30 -27.57 -26.81
CA THR A 24 -25.00 -26.88 -28.06
C THR A 24 -26.08 -27.18 -29.11
N PRO A 25 -26.37 -26.21 -29.99
CA PRO A 25 -26.34 -26.55 -31.40
C PRO A 25 -25.60 -25.53 -32.28
N LEU A 26 -24.72 -26.12 -33.08
CA LEU A 26 -24.17 -25.81 -34.40
C LEU A 26 -24.60 -24.53 -35.17
N CYS A 27 -23.55 -23.81 -35.59
CA CYS A 27 -23.20 -23.41 -36.97
C CYS A 27 -23.94 -22.23 -37.64
N GLY A 28 -23.16 -21.27 -38.13
CA GLY A 28 -23.58 -20.35 -39.19
C GLY A 28 -22.88 -18.98 -39.19
N ASP A 29 -21.75 -18.91 -39.89
CA ASP A 29 -21.28 -17.79 -40.71
C ASP A 29 -20.80 -16.45 -40.08
N SER A 30 -19.47 -16.36 -40.03
CA SER A 30 -18.63 -15.29 -40.60
C SER A 30 -19.12 -13.83 -40.61
N HIS A 31 -18.44 -12.99 -39.82
CA HIS A 31 -17.72 -11.78 -40.30
C HIS A 31 -17.07 -11.05 -39.10
N GLN A 32 -15.74 -10.92 -39.12
CA GLN A 32 -15.02 -9.94 -38.29
C GLN A 32 -15.27 -8.53 -38.85
N PRO A 33 -15.26 -7.50 -37.99
CA PRO A 33 -14.18 -6.53 -38.17
C PRO A 33 -13.62 -5.90 -36.87
N ASP A 34 -12.30 -5.68 -36.89
CA ASP A 34 -11.48 -4.61 -36.32
C ASP A 34 -11.97 -3.78 -35.12
N PHE A 35 -11.31 -4.00 -33.97
CA PHE A 35 -11.31 -3.08 -32.84
C PHE A 35 -10.33 -1.91 -33.07
N ALA A 36 -10.84 -0.81 -33.62
CA ALA A 36 -10.15 0.48 -33.63
C ALA A 36 -10.50 1.29 -32.37
N PHE A 37 -9.48 1.61 -31.55
CA PHE A 37 -9.56 2.55 -30.43
C PHE A 37 -9.94 3.96 -30.94
N ARG A 38 -11.21 4.36 -30.81
CA ARG A 38 -11.65 5.75 -31.05
C ARG A 38 -11.65 6.54 -29.73
N LYS A 39 -10.87 7.62 -29.68
CA LYS A 39 -10.96 8.69 -28.67
C LYS A 39 -12.36 9.33 -28.71
N PRO A 40 -13.00 9.68 -27.58
CA PRO A 40 -14.21 10.47 -27.64
C PRO A 40 -13.88 11.92 -27.97
N ALA A 41 -14.55 12.42 -29.01
CA ALA A 41 -14.54 13.81 -29.44
C ALA A 41 -15.18 14.71 -28.38
N ARG A 42 -14.61 15.91 -28.24
CA ARG A 42 -15.27 17.07 -27.65
C ARG A 42 -16.48 17.38 -28.51
N ASP A 43 -17.68 17.36 -27.94
CA ASP A 43 -18.73 18.30 -28.32
C ASP A 43 -19.88 18.33 -27.31
N ALA A 44 -20.39 19.55 -27.18
CA ALA A 44 -21.34 20.01 -26.21
C ALA A 44 -22.72 19.36 -26.37
N LEU A 45 -23.35 18.98 -25.25
CA LEU A 45 -24.80 18.81 -25.18
C LEU A 45 -25.35 19.46 -23.91
N LEU A 46 -25.91 20.65 -24.16
CA LEU A 46 -26.93 21.34 -23.38
C LEU A 46 -28.04 20.37 -22.93
N ARG A 47 -28.51 20.47 -21.67
CA ARG A 47 -29.94 20.46 -21.27
C ARG A 47 -30.16 21.16 -19.90
N PRO A 48 -31.34 21.75 -19.63
CA PRO A 48 -31.48 22.96 -18.80
C PRO A 48 -32.31 22.81 -17.50
N TRP A 49 -32.27 23.90 -16.71
CA TRP A 49 -33.29 24.43 -15.77
C TRP A 49 -33.51 23.75 -14.40
N ASN A 50 -33.09 24.42 -13.31
CA ASN A 50 -34.01 25.22 -12.47
C ASN A 50 -33.34 25.94 -11.26
N GLY A 51 -33.43 27.28 -11.26
CA GLY A 51 -33.84 28.08 -10.10
C GLY A 51 -32.90 28.27 -8.91
N ARG A 52 -32.04 29.30 -8.96
CA ARG A 52 -32.16 30.51 -8.10
C ARG A 52 -31.05 31.52 -8.38
N ASN A 53 -31.48 32.77 -8.44
CA ASN A 53 -30.75 33.98 -8.81
C ASN A 53 -29.51 34.24 -7.95
N HIS A 54 -28.35 34.48 -8.57
CA HIS A 54 -27.47 35.62 -8.26
C HIS A 54 -26.65 35.95 -9.52
N ARG A 55 -26.79 37.19 -10.01
CA ARG A 55 -25.99 37.76 -11.10
C ARG A 55 -24.67 38.26 -10.52
N CYS A 56 -23.54 37.82 -11.07
CA CYS A 56 -22.28 38.56 -10.94
C CYS A 56 -21.70 38.73 -12.35
N GLY A 57 -21.60 39.99 -12.78
CA GLY A 57 -21.08 40.37 -14.09
C GLY A 57 -19.58 40.64 -14.00
N LEU A 58 -18.86 40.26 -15.05
CA LEU A 58 -17.44 40.55 -15.28
C LEU A 58 -17.28 41.97 -15.85
N GLN A 59 -16.54 42.82 -15.16
CA GLN A 59 -15.83 43.96 -15.76
C GLN A 59 -14.34 43.81 -15.45
N ASP A 60 -13.50 43.96 -16.47
CA ASP A 60 -12.03 43.98 -16.41
C ASP A 60 -11.32 42.77 -15.76
N GLY A 61 -11.90 41.58 -15.87
CA GLY A 61 -11.22 40.31 -15.62
C GLY A 61 -10.72 40.07 -14.18
N ARG A 62 -11.24 40.82 -13.18
CA ARG A 62 -10.92 40.62 -11.76
C ARG A 62 -12.19 40.68 -10.91
N GLU A 63 -12.47 39.60 -10.17
CA GLU A 63 -13.45 39.63 -9.07
C GLU A 63 -12.83 40.36 -7.87
N ILE A 64 -13.47 41.47 -7.46
CA ILE A 64 -13.09 42.24 -6.27
C ILE A 64 -14.19 42.06 -5.22
N CYS A 65 -13.90 41.32 -4.15
CA CYS A 65 -14.75 41.30 -2.95
C CYS A 65 -14.18 42.26 -1.90
N GLN A 66 -14.82 43.42 -1.72
CA GLN A 66 -14.55 44.36 -0.63
C GLN A 66 -15.25 43.89 0.66
N GLY A 67 -14.48 43.72 1.73
CA GLY A 67 -15.00 43.44 3.08
C GLY A 67 -13.87 43.24 4.10
N GLN A 68 -13.66 44.24 4.97
CA GLN A 68 -12.57 44.33 5.96
C GLN A 68 -12.75 43.37 7.15
N LEU A 69 -11.74 42.51 7.43
CA LEU A 69 -11.48 41.86 8.74
C LEU A 69 -9.97 41.57 8.88
N PRO A 70 -9.39 41.53 10.11
CA PRO A 70 -8.04 42.03 10.44
C PRO A 70 -6.85 41.17 10.00
N ALA A 71 -5.70 41.85 9.94
CA ALA A 71 -4.40 41.40 9.44
C ALA A 71 -3.68 40.40 10.37
N HIS A 72 -3.92 39.11 10.16
CA HIS A 72 -3.04 38.02 10.57
C HIS A 72 -3.51 36.73 9.86
N GLN A 73 -2.66 36.19 8.98
CA GLN A 73 -2.78 34.87 8.32
C GLN A 73 -3.82 34.67 7.18
N LYS A 74 -4.03 35.67 6.31
CA LYS A 74 -4.75 35.49 5.03
C LYS A 74 -3.84 35.76 3.82
N SER A 75 -2.93 34.84 3.54
CA SER A 75 -2.27 34.76 2.23
C SER A 75 -1.78 33.32 2.06
N TYR A 76 -2.03 32.72 0.90
CA TYR A 76 -1.99 31.29 0.55
C TYR A 76 -3.33 30.60 0.80
N TRP A 77 -3.81 29.89 -0.23
CA TRP A 77 -5.04 29.07 -0.26
C TRP A 77 -6.37 29.79 -0.59
N SER A 78 -6.43 30.54 -1.69
CA SER A 78 -7.70 31.08 -2.22
C SER A 78 -8.17 30.49 -3.56
N ASP A 79 -7.46 29.52 -4.16
CA ASP A 79 -7.84 28.93 -5.47
C ASP A 79 -7.87 27.37 -5.44
N CYS A 80 -8.50 26.78 -4.42
CA CYS A 80 -8.46 25.34 -4.16
C CYS A 80 -9.59 24.53 -4.83
N ALA A 81 -9.74 24.64 -6.16
CA ALA A 81 -10.54 23.67 -6.93
C ALA A 81 -9.76 22.38 -7.27
N ALA A 82 -8.44 22.36 -7.06
CA ALA A 82 -7.54 21.28 -7.46
C ALA A 82 -6.99 20.42 -6.29
N LEU A 83 -7.50 20.59 -5.07
CA LEU A 83 -7.07 19.75 -3.95
C LEU A 83 -7.71 18.36 -4.06
N PRO A 84 -6.93 17.27 -3.86
CA PRO A 84 -7.47 15.92 -3.80
C PRO A 84 -8.66 15.83 -2.84
N ARG A 85 -9.69 15.03 -3.16
CA ARG A 85 -10.91 14.95 -2.34
C ARG A 85 -10.62 14.63 -0.88
N LEU A 86 -9.64 13.74 -0.63
CA LEU A 86 -9.17 13.43 0.72
C LEU A 86 -8.50 14.62 1.41
N PHE A 87 -7.68 15.41 0.70
CA PHE A 87 -7.09 16.62 1.29
C PHE A 87 -8.18 17.64 1.65
N ARG A 88 -9.21 17.78 0.80
CA ARG A 88 -10.35 18.65 1.10
C ARG A 88 -11.19 18.13 2.27
N ALA A 89 -11.32 16.82 2.42
CA ALA A 89 -12.06 16.20 3.51
C ALA A 89 -11.30 16.23 4.85
N TYR A 90 -9.96 16.16 4.83
CA TYR A 90 -9.14 15.95 6.04
C TYR A 90 -8.13 17.05 6.35
N GLY A 91 -7.97 18.08 5.51
CA GLY A 91 -7.20 19.28 5.84
C GLY A 91 -5.68 19.10 6.03
N GLY A 92 -5.11 17.95 5.65
CA GLY A 92 -3.70 17.62 5.88
C GLY A 92 -3.08 16.81 4.74
N ALA A 93 -1.74 16.81 4.68
CA ALA A 93 -0.99 15.99 3.72
C ALA A 93 -1.28 14.51 3.98
N VAL A 94 -1.88 13.84 2.99
CA VAL A 94 -2.15 12.40 3.01
C VAL A 94 -0.80 11.68 2.95
N VAL A 95 -0.53 10.82 3.93
CA VAL A 95 0.69 9.99 4.00
C VAL A 95 0.28 8.53 4.03
N ARG A 96 1.04 7.66 3.37
CA ARG A 96 0.74 6.24 3.26
C ARG A 96 1.89 5.44 3.85
N GLY A 97 1.59 4.54 4.77
CA GLY A 97 2.57 3.65 5.38
C GLY A 97 2.33 2.20 4.99
N PHE A 98 3.40 1.43 4.85
CA PHE A 98 3.32 -0.03 4.76
C PHE A 98 4.32 -0.64 5.73
N LEU A 99 3.87 -1.58 6.56
CA LEU A 99 4.72 -2.42 7.38
C LEU A 99 4.65 -3.85 6.87
N ILE A 100 5.76 -4.35 6.33
CA ILE A 100 5.89 -5.72 5.83
C ILE A 100 6.66 -6.54 6.87
N VAL A 101 6.02 -7.59 7.39
CA VAL A 101 6.61 -8.47 8.40
C VAL A 101 7.23 -9.71 7.73
N GLY A 102 8.55 -9.73 7.63
CA GLY A 102 9.35 -10.86 7.14
C GLY A 102 9.83 -11.75 8.27
N ASN A 103 9.09 -12.81 8.58
CA ASN A 103 9.36 -13.73 9.68
C ASN A 103 10.69 -14.46 9.52
N LYS A 104 11.03 -14.83 8.29
CA LYS A 104 12.25 -15.60 7.98
C LYS A 104 13.37 -14.76 7.36
N ALA A 105 13.12 -13.49 7.03
CA ALA A 105 14.02 -12.63 6.28
C ALA A 105 15.33 -12.37 7.03
N PHE A 106 16.47 -12.62 6.39
CA PHE A 106 17.79 -12.54 7.03
C PHE A 106 18.09 -11.15 7.60
N THR A 107 18.80 -11.13 8.72
CA THR A 107 19.18 -9.90 9.47
C THR A 107 20.67 -9.55 9.36
N GLN A 108 21.36 -10.16 8.39
CA GLN A 108 22.73 -9.87 8.00
C GLN A 108 22.87 -9.77 6.47
N PRO A 109 23.95 -9.19 5.94
CA PRO A 109 24.20 -9.17 4.50
C PRO A 109 24.15 -10.58 3.87
N PHE A 110 23.42 -10.71 2.76
CA PHE A 110 23.14 -11.99 2.10
C PHE A 110 23.60 -12.02 0.63
N SER A 111 23.45 -13.17 -0.03
CA SER A 111 23.75 -13.34 -1.45
C SER A 111 22.66 -12.74 -2.34
N LEU A 112 23.02 -11.85 -3.27
CA LEU A 112 22.06 -11.23 -4.20
C LEU A 112 21.61 -12.18 -5.33
N ASN A 113 22.22 -13.35 -5.43
CA ASN A 113 21.87 -14.35 -6.44
C ASN A 113 20.79 -15.33 -5.95
N ASP A 114 20.46 -15.31 -4.65
CA ASP A 114 19.45 -16.17 -4.05
C ASP A 114 18.63 -15.39 -3.02
N LEU A 115 17.75 -14.52 -3.52
CA LEU A 115 16.83 -13.73 -2.68
C LEU A 115 15.78 -14.60 -1.96
N PRO A 116 15.21 -15.65 -2.60
CA PRO A 116 14.33 -16.60 -1.92
C PRO A 116 15.00 -17.33 -0.75
N GLY A 117 16.24 -17.79 -0.93
CA GLY A 117 17.01 -18.50 0.11
C GLY A 117 17.47 -17.60 1.26
N ALA A 118 17.51 -16.27 1.07
CA ALA A 118 17.76 -15.30 2.13
C ALA A 118 16.54 -15.05 3.06
N GLY A 119 15.68 -16.06 3.22
CA GLY A 119 14.47 -16.00 4.04
C GLY A 119 13.30 -15.28 3.36
N ARG A 120 13.07 -15.56 2.06
CA ARG A 120 12.04 -14.91 1.24
C ARG A 120 12.22 -13.39 1.10
N MET A 121 13.48 -12.94 1.01
CA MET A 121 13.81 -11.53 0.83
C MET A 121 13.22 -10.94 -0.45
N ASP A 122 13.00 -11.77 -1.47
CA ASP A 122 12.32 -11.40 -2.71
C ASP A 122 10.91 -10.86 -2.46
N VAL A 123 10.17 -11.37 -1.48
CA VAL A 123 8.84 -10.86 -1.09
C VAL A 123 8.94 -9.42 -0.59
N LEU A 124 9.89 -9.14 0.30
CA LEU A 124 10.13 -7.80 0.84
C LEU A 124 10.57 -6.83 -0.27
N CYS A 125 11.38 -7.31 -1.22
CA CYS A 125 11.82 -6.53 -2.37
C CYS A 125 10.63 -6.16 -3.28
N ARG A 126 9.75 -7.12 -3.61
CA ARG A 126 8.55 -6.86 -4.41
C ARG A 126 7.59 -5.91 -3.69
N CYS A 127 7.33 -6.11 -2.40
CA CYS A 127 6.47 -5.22 -1.62
C CYS A 127 7.01 -3.79 -1.60
N THR A 128 8.31 -3.61 -1.35
CA THR A 128 8.97 -2.29 -1.37
C THR A 128 8.84 -1.63 -2.74
N SER A 129 9.05 -2.41 -3.80
CA SER A 129 8.93 -1.93 -5.18
C SER A 129 7.51 -1.46 -5.49
N GLN A 130 6.50 -2.28 -5.20
CA GLN A 130 5.09 -1.95 -5.46
C GLN A 130 4.56 -0.81 -4.57
N ALA A 131 5.12 -0.61 -3.38
CA ALA A 131 4.76 0.51 -2.52
C ALA A 131 5.28 1.85 -3.04
N LEU A 132 6.51 1.86 -3.60
CA LEU A 132 7.17 3.10 -3.98
C LEU A 132 6.95 3.49 -5.43
N PHE A 133 7.02 2.55 -6.37
CA PHE A 133 7.14 2.88 -7.79
C PHE A 133 5.80 3.00 -8.51
N ILE A 134 5.72 3.99 -9.39
CA ILE A 134 4.73 4.17 -10.45
C ILE A 134 5.46 4.43 -11.78
N SER A 135 4.72 4.59 -12.88
CA SER A 135 5.31 4.76 -14.22
C SER A 135 6.34 5.89 -14.32
N HIS A 136 6.13 7.01 -13.63
CA HIS A 136 6.97 8.22 -13.74
C HIS A 136 7.86 8.48 -12.52
N GLY A 137 8.03 7.51 -11.63
CA GLY A 137 8.96 7.63 -10.50
C GLY A 137 8.42 7.06 -9.20
N ILE A 138 8.72 7.74 -8.11
CA ILE A 138 8.45 7.28 -6.74
C ILE A 138 7.33 8.10 -6.12
N ARG A 139 6.40 7.43 -5.43
CA ARG A 139 5.38 8.03 -4.57
C ARG A 139 6.07 8.67 -3.36
N ARG A 140 6.14 10.00 -3.34
CA ARG A 140 6.84 10.78 -2.30
C ARG A 140 6.10 10.78 -0.96
N ASP A 141 4.82 10.46 -0.96
CA ASP A 141 3.95 10.37 0.22
C ASP A 141 3.95 8.98 0.88
N VAL A 142 4.86 8.08 0.48
CA VAL A 142 4.92 6.70 0.96
C VAL A 142 6.15 6.46 1.84
N GLU A 143 5.94 5.77 2.96
CA GLU A 143 7.00 5.17 3.77
C GLU A 143 6.83 3.65 3.83
N VAL A 144 7.92 2.92 3.61
CA VAL A 144 7.97 1.45 3.70
C VAL A 144 8.80 1.05 4.90
N TYR A 145 8.17 0.34 5.82
CA TYR A 145 8.79 -0.29 6.98
C TYR A 145 8.89 -1.78 6.71
N LEU A 146 10.10 -2.32 6.79
CA LEU A 146 10.37 -3.75 6.70
C LEU A 146 10.81 -4.22 8.08
N LEU A 147 10.13 -5.23 8.62
CA LEU A 147 10.56 -5.92 9.84
C LEU A 147 11.15 -7.27 9.45
N LEU A 148 12.41 -7.51 9.82
CA LEU A 148 13.16 -8.71 9.50
C LEU A 148 13.44 -9.47 10.79
N LEU A 149 12.90 -10.69 10.88
CA LEU A 149 12.96 -11.54 12.07
C LEU A 149 13.78 -12.82 11.88
N GLY A 150 14.37 -13.00 10.69
CA GLY A 150 15.23 -14.13 10.40
C GLY A 150 16.63 -14.05 11.05
N PRO A 151 17.40 -15.14 10.98
CA PRO A 151 18.73 -15.22 11.58
C PRO A 151 19.74 -14.27 10.90
N PRO A 152 20.89 -14.00 11.54
CA PRO A 152 21.32 -14.43 12.87
C PRO A 152 21.11 -13.39 13.99
N SER A 153 20.73 -12.15 13.65
CA SER A 153 20.63 -11.04 14.62
C SER A 153 19.29 -10.30 14.54
N PRO A 154 18.14 -10.98 14.70
CA PRO A 154 16.83 -10.34 14.77
C PRO A 154 16.60 -9.62 16.11
N PRO A 155 15.66 -8.67 16.19
CA PRO A 155 14.98 -8.03 15.06
C PRO A 155 15.85 -6.95 14.41
N LYS A 156 15.72 -6.78 13.09
CA LYS A 156 16.13 -5.56 12.39
C LYS A 156 14.95 -4.98 11.64
N SER A 157 14.86 -3.67 11.65
CA SER A 157 13.83 -2.93 10.94
C SER A 157 14.44 -1.88 10.04
N ILE A 158 13.92 -1.77 8.83
CA ILE A 158 14.39 -0.87 7.79
C ILE A 158 13.25 0.07 7.40
N LEU A 159 13.53 1.36 7.40
CA LEU A 159 12.61 2.39 6.91
C LEU A 159 13.14 2.94 5.59
N ILE A 160 12.29 2.92 4.58
CA ILE A 160 12.53 3.53 3.26
C ILE A 160 11.50 4.64 3.06
N LYS A 161 11.98 5.88 2.93
CA LYS A 161 11.14 7.06 2.73
C LYS A 161 11.10 7.46 1.25
N GLY A 162 9.91 7.50 0.66
CA GLY A 162 9.71 7.80 -0.76
C GLY A 162 10.10 9.21 -1.19
N ASP A 163 10.02 10.20 -0.29
CA ASP A 163 10.43 11.58 -0.54
C ASP A 163 11.95 11.81 -0.50
N GLU A 164 12.70 10.93 0.17
CA GLU A 164 14.14 11.08 0.38
C GLU A 164 15.00 10.09 -0.43
N VAL A 165 14.45 8.92 -0.78
CA VAL A 165 15.23 7.82 -1.39
C VAL A 165 15.73 8.19 -2.79
N ARG A 166 16.98 7.81 -3.08
CA ARG A 166 17.63 8.06 -4.38
C ARG A 166 18.33 6.80 -4.88
N ARG A 167 18.43 6.67 -6.20
CA ARG A 167 19.11 5.56 -6.92
C ARG A 167 18.51 4.18 -6.63
N MET A 168 17.23 4.15 -6.24
CA MET A 168 16.47 2.92 -6.14
C MET A 168 15.71 2.72 -7.45
N SER A 169 15.67 1.47 -7.92
CA SER A 169 14.94 1.01 -9.10
C SER A 169 13.93 -0.07 -8.68
N PRO A 170 12.87 -0.32 -9.47
CA PRO A 170 11.82 -1.25 -9.10
C PRO A 170 12.22 -2.74 -9.16
N ASP A 171 13.39 -3.08 -9.70
CA ASP A 171 13.87 -4.45 -9.80
C ASP A 171 14.29 -5.02 -8.43
N GLU A 172 14.00 -6.30 -8.19
CA GLU A 172 14.26 -6.96 -6.90
C GLU A 172 15.73 -6.89 -6.49
N ARG A 173 16.65 -7.03 -7.46
CA ARG A 173 18.10 -7.04 -7.20
C ARG A 173 18.60 -5.68 -6.71
N ASN A 174 18.11 -4.58 -7.26
CA ASN A 174 18.43 -3.23 -6.82
C ASN A 174 17.91 -2.98 -5.41
N VAL A 175 16.64 -3.29 -5.14
CA VAL A 175 16.03 -3.16 -3.80
C VAL A 175 16.77 -4.02 -2.77
N ALA A 176 17.08 -5.27 -3.11
CA ALA A 176 17.90 -6.16 -2.27
C ALA A 176 19.29 -5.58 -2.00
N GLY A 177 19.89 -4.86 -2.95
CA GLY A 177 21.15 -4.14 -2.77
C GLY A 177 21.06 -3.04 -1.71
N HIS A 178 19.93 -2.33 -1.63
CA HIS A 178 19.67 -1.35 -0.57
C HIS A 178 19.48 -2.01 0.80
N ILE A 179 18.67 -3.07 0.87
CA ILE A 179 18.46 -3.85 2.09
C ILE A 179 19.79 -4.43 2.60
N LYS A 180 20.59 -5.03 1.71
CA LYS A 180 21.91 -5.58 2.05
C LYS A 180 22.85 -4.53 2.65
N LYS A 181 22.87 -3.31 2.11
CA LYS A 181 23.65 -2.19 2.68
C LYS A 181 23.13 -1.80 4.06
N ALA A 182 21.82 -1.75 4.26
CA ALA A 182 21.22 -1.45 5.56
C ALA A 182 21.56 -2.50 6.62
N LEU A 183 21.50 -3.79 6.26
CA LEU A 183 21.81 -4.88 7.18
C LEU A 183 23.29 -4.96 7.59
N ALA A 184 24.20 -4.37 6.82
CA ALA A 184 25.64 -4.28 7.15
C ALA A 184 25.96 -3.21 8.22
N VAL A 185 25.01 -2.34 8.58
CA VAL A 185 25.23 -1.24 9.50
C VAL A 185 24.93 -1.66 10.94
N GLU A 186 25.89 -1.47 11.83
CA GLU A 186 25.67 -1.57 13.28
C GLU A 186 24.76 -0.44 13.78
N CYS A 187 23.67 -0.80 14.45
CA CYS A 187 22.63 0.12 14.91
C CYS A 187 22.03 -0.32 16.26
N GLY A 188 21.42 0.64 16.96
CA GLY A 188 20.60 0.41 18.17
C GLY A 188 19.11 0.55 17.86
N LYS A 189 18.31 0.97 18.86
CA LYS A 189 16.85 1.16 18.71
C LYS A 189 16.46 2.43 17.94
N SER A 190 17.31 3.45 17.92
CA SER A 190 17.08 4.68 17.15
C SER A 190 17.33 4.45 15.66
N TRP A 191 16.58 5.16 14.80
CA TRP A 191 16.77 5.12 13.35
C TRP A 191 18.15 5.67 12.96
N LYS A 192 19.01 4.80 12.43
CA LYS A 192 20.34 5.17 11.91
C LYS A 192 20.28 5.28 10.39
N LYS A 193 20.70 6.42 9.87
CA LYS A 193 20.76 6.66 8.42
C LYS A 193 21.83 5.77 7.77
N VAL A 194 21.44 5.03 6.73
CA VAL A 194 22.34 4.21 5.90
C VAL A 194 22.81 5.04 4.70
N HIS A 195 21.85 5.63 3.98
CA HIS A 195 22.07 6.62 2.93
C HIS A 195 20.75 7.39 2.69
N SER A 196 20.66 8.22 1.64
CA SER A 196 19.44 9.00 1.32
C SER A 196 18.18 8.11 1.33
N GLY A 197 17.23 8.46 2.19
CA GLY A 197 15.93 7.81 2.35
C GLY A 197 15.93 6.39 2.91
N VAL A 198 17.07 5.83 3.34
CA VAL A 198 17.12 4.47 3.92
C VAL A 198 17.73 4.53 5.31
N TYR A 199 16.96 4.03 6.29
CA TYR A 199 17.28 4.01 7.71
C TYR A 199 17.16 2.59 8.24
N VAL A 200 17.95 2.25 9.26
CA VAL A 200 17.93 0.94 9.92
C VAL A 200 17.92 1.09 11.43
N SER A 201 17.24 0.18 12.12
CA SER A 201 17.21 0.09 13.57
C SER A 201 17.05 -1.37 14.03
N ARG A 202 17.14 -1.59 15.34
CA ARG A 202 16.85 -2.88 16.01
C ARG A 202 15.47 -2.90 16.67
N LYS A 203 14.50 -2.14 16.16
CA LYS A 203 13.12 -2.19 16.66
C LYS A 203 12.42 -3.48 16.24
N GLY A 204 11.73 -4.12 17.18
CA GLY A 204 10.81 -5.22 16.94
C GLY A 204 9.42 -4.75 16.50
N LEU A 205 8.46 -5.69 16.43
CA LEU A 205 7.09 -5.39 16.01
C LEU A 205 6.38 -4.43 16.97
N GLU A 206 6.44 -4.69 18.28
CA GLU A 206 5.75 -3.87 19.28
C GLU A 206 6.28 -2.43 19.31
N GLU A 207 7.61 -2.25 19.35
CA GLU A 207 8.24 -0.93 19.30
C GLU A 207 7.95 -0.17 18.01
N LEU A 208 7.84 -0.86 16.87
CA LEU A 208 7.46 -0.24 15.60
C LEU A 208 6.00 0.19 15.61
N ILE A 209 5.07 -0.70 15.99
CA ILE A 209 3.63 -0.39 15.98
C ILE A 209 3.32 0.75 16.96
N GLU A 210 3.95 0.78 18.13
CA GLU A 210 3.82 1.87 19.10
C GLU A 210 4.27 3.21 18.48
N GLU A 211 5.49 3.28 17.93
CA GLU A 211 6.00 4.50 17.26
C GLU A 211 5.13 4.92 16.07
N LEU A 212 4.66 3.96 15.28
CA LEU A 212 3.87 4.21 14.08
C LEU A 212 2.44 4.65 14.41
N SER A 213 1.89 4.23 15.54
CA SER A 213 0.55 4.63 15.99
C SER A 213 0.42 6.13 16.29
N GLU A 214 1.54 6.80 16.60
CA GLU A 214 1.57 8.26 16.80
C GLU A 214 1.39 9.04 15.48
N LYS A 215 1.81 8.45 14.36
CA LYS A 215 1.82 9.11 13.04
C LYS A 215 0.72 8.61 12.11
N TYR A 216 0.36 7.33 12.21
CA TYR A 216 -0.52 6.64 11.28
C TYR A 216 -1.70 5.98 11.98
N SER A 217 -2.80 5.84 11.26
CA SER A 217 -3.89 4.95 11.63
C SER A 217 -3.57 3.54 11.14
N ILE A 218 -3.32 2.62 12.07
CA ILE A 218 -2.90 1.24 11.77
C ILE A 218 -4.09 0.45 11.20
N ILE A 219 -3.88 -0.21 10.06
CA ILE A 219 -4.83 -1.09 9.38
C ILE A 219 -4.17 -2.43 9.16
N TYR A 220 -4.76 -3.49 9.69
CA TYR A 220 -4.28 -4.84 9.45
C TYR A 220 -4.94 -5.44 8.20
N LEU A 221 -4.14 -5.88 7.23
CA LEU A 221 -4.64 -6.54 6.03
C LEU A 221 -4.62 -8.06 6.23
N LYS A 222 -5.82 -8.66 6.26
CA LYS A 222 -6.03 -10.10 6.41
C LYS A 222 -7.31 -10.51 5.67
N GLU A 223 -7.31 -11.70 5.10
CA GLU A 223 -8.39 -12.21 4.23
C GLU A 223 -9.75 -12.29 4.95
N ASP A 224 -9.74 -12.50 6.27
CA ASP A 224 -10.93 -12.58 7.14
C ASP A 224 -11.41 -11.21 7.66
N GLY A 225 -10.80 -10.12 7.21
CA GLY A 225 -11.21 -8.76 7.54
C GLY A 225 -12.50 -8.34 6.83
N VAL A 226 -13.03 -7.18 7.23
CA VAL A 226 -14.15 -6.56 6.51
C VAL A 226 -13.64 -6.07 5.15
N ASP A 227 -14.40 -6.31 4.07
CA ASP A 227 -14.01 -5.85 2.75
C ASP A 227 -13.75 -4.33 2.74
N ILE A 228 -12.63 -3.92 2.15
CA ILE A 228 -12.16 -2.53 2.13
C ILE A 228 -13.19 -1.54 1.55
N SER A 229 -14.09 -2.00 0.67
CA SER A 229 -15.15 -1.15 0.12
C SER A 229 -16.18 -0.68 1.16
N ASN A 230 -16.31 -1.42 2.27
CA ASN A 230 -17.22 -1.12 3.37
C ASN A 230 -16.55 -0.28 4.49
N ALA A 231 -15.27 0.07 4.33
CA ALA A 231 -14.51 0.81 5.33
C ALA A 231 -14.16 2.22 4.85
N GLN A 232 -14.25 3.20 5.76
CA GLN A 232 -13.73 4.54 5.50
C GLN A 232 -12.25 4.59 5.88
N LEU A 233 -11.39 4.74 4.88
CA LEU A 233 -9.95 4.83 5.11
C LEU A 233 -9.58 6.20 5.73
N PRO A 234 -8.70 6.21 6.75
CA PRO A 234 -8.15 7.42 7.33
C PRO A 234 -7.21 8.13 6.33
N PRO A 235 -6.88 9.42 6.53
CA PRO A 235 -5.96 10.16 5.66
C PRO A 235 -4.49 9.76 5.82
N ASN A 236 -4.15 9.04 6.89
CA ASN A 236 -2.80 8.59 7.23
C ASN A 236 -2.77 7.06 7.47
N PRO A 237 -3.20 6.21 6.52
CA PRO A 237 -3.26 4.78 6.76
C PRO A 237 -1.85 4.17 6.77
N LEU A 238 -1.61 3.27 7.72
CA LEU A 238 -0.48 2.34 7.66
C LEU A 238 -0.99 0.90 7.57
N PHE A 239 -0.68 0.24 6.47
CA PHE A 239 -1.09 -1.14 6.22
C PHE A 239 -0.06 -2.11 6.74
N VAL A 240 -0.47 -2.99 7.66
CA VAL A 240 0.34 -4.11 8.15
C VAL A 240 0.05 -5.34 7.29
N ILE A 241 1.11 -5.91 6.70
CA ILE A 241 1.04 -7.03 5.76
C ILE A 241 2.03 -8.11 6.21
N GLY A 242 1.56 -9.36 6.29
CA GLY A 242 2.41 -10.52 6.54
C GLY A 242 3.19 -10.96 5.30
N ASP A 243 4.24 -11.75 5.51
CA ASP A 243 4.91 -12.43 4.40
C ASP A 243 4.12 -13.68 3.93
N HIS A 244 4.79 -14.60 3.24
CA HIS A 244 4.24 -15.87 2.77
C HIS A 244 3.59 -16.77 3.83
N GLU A 245 3.90 -16.61 5.13
CA GLU A 245 3.32 -17.39 6.22
C GLU A 245 2.27 -16.59 7.03
N GLY A 246 2.13 -15.29 6.76
CA GLY A 246 1.28 -14.40 7.55
C GLY A 246 1.92 -13.95 8.86
N LEU A 247 1.14 -13.33 9.74
CA LEU A 247 1.57 -13.00 11.10
C LEU A 247 1.29 -14.20 12.01
N THR A 248 2.14 -14.42 13.02
CA THR A 248 1.85 -15.42 14.07
C THR A 248 0.74 -14.92 15.00
N GLU A 249 0.11 -15.81 15.76
CA GLU A 249 -0.93 -15.42 16.73
C GLU A 249 -0.45 -14.38 17.74
N GLU A 250 0.82 -14.45 18.18
CA GLU A 250 1.42 -13.46 19.06
C GLU A 250 1.60 -12.10 18.38
N GLN A 251 2.00 -12.10 17.10
CA GLN A 251 2.16 -10.89 16.32
C GLN A 251 0.81 -10.23 16.02
N GLU A 252 -0.21 -11.03 15.71
CA GLU A 252 -1.58 -10.54 15.52
C GLU A 252 -2.10 -9.86 16.80
N LYS A 253 -1.90 -10.45 17.99
CA LYS A 253 -2.24 -9.80 19.27
C LYS A 253 -1.52 -8.47 19.48
N VAL A 254 -0.28 -8.33 19.02
CA VAL A 254 0.45 -7.05 19.09
C VAL A 254 -0.19 -6.03 18.17
N VAL A 255 -0.50 -6.40 16.93
CA VAL A 255 -1.08 -5.50 15.92
C VAL A 255 -2.52 -5.11 16.28
N GLU A 256 -3.35 -6.05 16.70
CA GLU A 256 -4.76 -5.82 17.07
C GLU A 256 -4.92 -4.88 18.27
N ARG A 257 -3.91 -4.77 19.15
CA ARG A 257 -3.92 -3.75 20.23
C ARG A 257 -3.93 -2.31 19.72
N TYR A 258 -3.43 -2.07 18.50
CA TYR A 258 -3.28 -0.73 17.92
C TYR A 258 -4.05 -0.54 16.60
N ALA A 259 -4.44 -1.64 15.93
CA ALA A 259 -5.16 -1.58 14.66
C ALA A 259 -6.56 -0.99 14.83
N ALA A 260 -6.85 0.05 14.06
CA ALA A 260 -8.19 0.63 14.00
C ALA A 260 -9.15 -0.24 13.18
N LEU A 261 -8.62 -0.94 12.17
CA LEU A 261 -9.39 -1.75 11.22
C LEU A 261 -8.63 -3.03 10.85
N LYS A 262 -9.37 -4.13 10.67
CA LYS A 262 -8.92 -5.35 10.00
C LYS A 262 -9.68 -5.48 8.68
N LEU A 263 -8.98 -5.35 7.56
CA LEU A 263 -9.59 -5.26 6.23
C LEU A 263 -9.16 -6.38 5.30
N SER A 264 -10.11 -6.85 4.50
CA SER A 264 -9.86 -7.75 3.37
C SER A 264 -9.85 -6.96 2.07
N LEU A 265 -8.96 -7.33 1.15
CA LEU A 265 -8.78 -6.69 -0.16
C LEU A 265 -9.26 -7.54 -1.33
N SER A 266 -9.53 -8.82 -1.08
CA SER A 266 -9.82 -9.82 -2.10
C SER A 266 -10.44 -11.07 -1.46
N PRO A 267 -11.37 -11.75 -2.14
CA PRO A 267 -11.91 -13.02 -1.69
C PRO A 267 -10.87 -14.17 -1.75
N LEU A 268 -9.78 -13.98 -2.50
CA LEU A 268 -8.66 -14.92 -2.58
C LEU A 268 -7.49 -14.44 -1.72
N SER A 269 -6.73 -15.39 -1.16
CA SER A 269 -5.43 -15.11 -0.54
C SER A 269 -4.42 -14.69 -1.60
N LEU A 270 -3.81 -13.52 -1.42
CA LEU A 270 -2.96 -12.86 -2.40
C LEU A 270 -1.50 -12.85 -1.95
N LEU A 271 -0.59 -12.59 -2.89
CA LEU A 271 0.79 -12.24 -2.53
C LEU A 271 0.82 -10.89 -1.83
N ALA A 272 1.73 -10.72 -0.87
CA ALA A 272 1.86 -9.50 -0.07
C ALA A 272 1.98 -8.22 -0.93
N GLU A 273 2.74 -8.27 -2.04
CA GLU A 273 2.89 -7.14 -2.95
C GLU A 273 1.61 -6.81 -3.73
N GLN A 274 0.73 -7.79 -3.96
CA GLN A 274 -0.57 -7.56 -4.60
C GLN A 274 -1.49 -6.80 -3.65
N CYS A 275 -1.44 -7.10 -2.35
CA CYS A 275 -2.14 -6.33 -1.32
C CYS A 275 -1.69 -4.86 -1.32
N VAL A 276 -0.39 -4.60 -1.46
CA VAL A 276 0.15 -3.23 -1.59
C VAL A 276 -0.44 -2.51 -2.81
N VAL A 277 -0.44 -3.15 -3.98
CA VAL A 277 -1.00 -2.58 -5.21
C VAL A 277 -2.48 -2.25 -5.07
N ILE A 278 -3.27 -3.17 -4.51
CA ILE A 278 -4.72 -2.98 -4.33
C ILE A 278 -4.99 -1.88 -3.30
N ALA A 279 -4.27 -1.84 -2.18
CA ALA A 279 -4.39 -0.77 -1.20
C ALA A 279 -4.10 0.61 -1.82
N HIS A 280 -3.04 0.71 -2.63
CA HIS A 280 -2.75 1.92 -3.40
C HIS A 280 -3.85 2.27 -4.39
N HIS A 281 -4.37 1.29 -5.13
CA HIS A 281 -5.45 1.51 -6.08
C HIS A 281 -6.71 2.07 -5.39
N HIS A 282 -7.08 1.53 -4.22
CA HIS A 282 -8.21 2.06 -3.44
C HIS A 282 -7.97 3.52 -3.01
N LEU A 283 -6.79 3.83 -2.46
CA LEU A 283 -6.47 5.20 -2.03
C LEU A 283 -6.38 6.18 -3.21
N ASP A 284 -5.80 5.77 -4.33
CA ASP A 284 -5.69 6.59 -5.53
C ASP A 284 -7.08 6.96 -6.07
N ARG A 285 -8.04 6.02 -6.11
CA ARG A 285 -9.43 6.27 -6.54
C ARG A 285 -10.20 7.23 -5.63
N LEU A 286 -9.82 7.34 -4.36
CA LEU A 286 -10.41 8.29 -3.42
C LEU A 286 -9.77 9.68 -3.53
N GLN A 287 -8.49 9.73 -3.91
CA GLN A 287 -7.68 10.94 -3.90
C GLN A 287 -7.76 11.71 -5.23
N PHE A 288 -7.64 11.01 -6.37
CA PHE A 288 -7.52 11.57 -7.73
C PHE A 288 -8.71 11.17 -8.61
#